data_AF-A0A0D3RI98-F1
#
_entry.id   AF-A0A0D3RI98-F1
#
_cell.length_a   1.000
_cell.length_b   1.000
_cell.length_c   1.000
_cell.angle_alpha   90.00
_cell.angle_beta   90.00
_cell.angle_gamma   90.00
#
_symmetry.space_group_name_H-M   'P 1'
#
loop_
_entity.id
_entity.type
_entity.pdbx_description
1 polymer ?
#
loop_
_entity_poly.entity_id
_entity_poly.type
_entity_poly.pdbx_seq_one_letter_code
_entity_poly.pdbx_strand_id
1 'polypeptide(L)'
;CEDGVTKPAYINTYQRGSQESVWETIPQPACDEKKFGGTNGYLDLFQTQASYPSQWKYTDAPDADARAIEAAYWANTWATAQGKAADVATTVGKAGKLGDYLRYSFFDKYFKKIGSCIGATTCAAGTGKNSMTYLLG
;
A
#
# COMPACT_ATOMS: atom_id res chain seq x y z
N CYS A 1 -19.22 2.52 -3.38
CA CYS A 1 -18.17 3.50 -3.69
C CYS A 1 -18.78 4.74 -4.33
N GLU A 2 -18.09 5.88 -4.21
CA GLU A 2 -18.47 7.15 -4.86
C GLU A 2 -19.93 7.56 -4.61
N ASP A 3 -20.46 7.37 -3.39
CA ASP A 3 -21.83 7.78 -3.05
C ASP A 3 -21.95 9.26 -2.68
N GLY A 4 -20.82 9.97 -2.57
CA GLY A 4 -20.75 11.39 -2.21
C GLY A 4 -21.10 11.70 -0.76
N VAL A 5 -21.37 10.70 0.08
CA VAL A 5 -21.91 10.92 1.44
C VAL A 5 -21.22 10.11 2.54
N THR A 6 -20.73 8.89 2.25
CA THR A 6 -20.09 8.03 3.25
C THR A 6 -18.70 8.56 3.60
N LYS A 7 -18.37 8.60 4.90
CA LYS A 7 -17.10 9.13 5.43
C LYS A 7 -16.43 8.13 6.39
N PRO A 8 -15.08 8.05 6.42
CA PRO A 8 -14.14 8.72 5.51
C PRO A 8 -14.17 8.10 4.10
N ALA A 9 -13.85 8.92 3.09
CA ALA A 9 -13.69 8.46 1.71
C ALA A 9 -12.23 8.08 1.44
N TYR A 10 -11.99 6.90 0.88
CA TYR A 10 -10.66 6.49 0.44
C TYR A 10 -10.32 7.11 -0.91
N ILE A 11 -9.23 7.85 -0.95
CA ILE A 11 -8.71 8.55 -2.14
C ILE A 11 -7.23 8.23 -2.33
N ASN A 12 -6.72 8.54 -3.51
CA ASN A 12 -5.29 8.63 -3.76
C ASN A 12 -4.98 9.98 -4.46
N THR A 13 -3.71 10.24 -4.74
CA THR A 13 -3.22 11.37 -5.53
C THR A 13 -2.10 10.93 -6.48
N TYR A 14 -0.89 10.65 -5.98
CA TYR A 14 0.31 10.36 -6.77
C TYR A 14 0.17 9.10 -7.64
N GLN A 15 0.37 9.24 -8.95
CA GLN A 15 0.30 8.15 -9.94
C GLN A 15 1.22 8.33 -11.16
N ARG A 16 1.82 9.50 -11.41
CA ARG A 16 2.51 9.84 -12.68
C ARG A 16 4.03 10.01 -12.56
N GLY A 17 4.62 9.41 -11.54
CA GLY A 17 6.08 9.29 -11.41
C GLY A 17 6.76 10.44 -10.68
N SER A 18 8.10 10.44 -10.70
CA SER A 18 8.93 11.26 -9.80
C SER A 18 8.88 12.77 -10.04
N GLN A 19 8.35 13.21 -11.17
CA GLN A 19 8.17 14.63 -11.50
C GLN A 19 6.76 15.14 -11.19
N GLU A 20 5.87 14.30 -10.65
CA GLU A 20 4.54 14.74 -10.19
C GLU A 20 4.65 15.23 -8.74
N SER A 21 4.71 16.56 -8.55
CA SER A 21 4.66 17.15 -7.21
C SER A 21 3.24 17.13 -6.63
N VAL A 22 3.13 17.43 -5.33
CA VAL A 22 1.82 17.55 -4.64
C VAL A 22 0.87 18.54 -5.33
N TRP A 23 1.41 19.57 -5.98
CA TRP A 23 0.65 20.61 -6.68
C TRP A 23 0.12 20.19 -8.04
N GLU A 24 0.60 19.06 -8.57
CA GLU A 24 0.33 18.64 -9.94
C GLU A 24 -0.60 17.43 -10.00
N THR A 25 -0.93 16.81 -8.86
CA THR A 25 -1.80 15.62 -8.80
C THR A 25 -3.25 15.91 -9.19
N ILE A 26 -3.98 14.85 -9.57
CA ILE A 26 -5.43 14.87 -9.77
C ILE A 26 -6.05 13.93 -8.74
N PRO A 27 -6.59 14.42 -7.59
CA PRO A 27 -7.19 13.58 -6.58
C PRO A 27 -8.32 12.70 -7.11
N GLN A 28 -8.27 11.42 -6.78
CA GLN A 28 -9.09 10.37 -7.39
C GLN A 28 -9.53 9.34 -6.34
N PRO A 29 -10.69 8.70 -6.52
CA PRO A 29 -11.18 7.70 -5.57
C PRO A 29 -10.34 6.42 -5.62
N ALA A 30 -10.17 5.78 -4.46
CA ALA A 30 -9.56 4.46 -4.38
C ALA A 30 -10.43 3.38 -5.05
N CYS A 31 -11.75 3.54 -4.98
CA CYS A 31 -12.73 2.70 -5.66
C CYS A 31 -13.45 3.52 -6.72
N ASP A 32 -13.11 3.28 -7.99
CA ASP A 32 -13.57 4.02 -9.16
C ASP A 32 -14.68 3.23 -9.85
N GLU A 33 -15.92 3.69 -9.66
CA GLU A 33 -17.14 3.20 -10.31
C GLU A 33 -17.56 4.13 -11.46
N LYS A 34 -16.66 5.04 -11.87
CA LYS A 34 -16.84 6.01 -12.95
C LYS A 34 -18.02 6.96 -12.75
N LYS A 35 -18.41 7.23 -11.50
CA LYS A 35 -19.45 8.23 -11.21
C LYS A 35 -18.94 9.66 -11.33
N PHE A 36 -17.63 9.85 -11.20
CA PHE A 36 -16.93 11.13 -11.36
C PHE A 36 -15.76 10.98 -12.34
N GLY A 37 -15.20 12.10 -12.80
CA GLY A 37 -14.11 12.10 -13.79
C GLY A 37 -14.64 12.06 -15.23
N GLY A 38 -13.92 11.37 -16.12
CA GLY A 38 -14.30 11.20 -17.52
C GLY A 38 -15.11 9.93 -17.78
N THR A 39 -15.22 9.54 -19.06
CA THR A 39 -15.93 8.32 -19.50
C THR A 39 -15.45 7.05 -18.80
N ASN A 40 -14.16 6.99 -18.46
CA ASN A 40 -13.53 5.85 -17.79
C ASN A 40 -13.21 6.12 -16.31
N GLY A 41 -13.91 7.07 -15.69
CA GLY A 41 -13.54 7.56 -14.36
C GLY A 41 -12.24 8.36 -14.42
N TYR A 42 -11.27 7.97 -13.60
CA TYR A 42 -9.92 8.54 -13.60
C TYR A 42 -8.88 7.55 -14.14
N LEU A 43 -9.30 6.37 -14.59
CA LEU A 43 -8.40 5.23 -14.85
C LEU A 43 -7.45 5.47 -16.03
N ASP A 44 -7.97 6.06 -17.10
CA ASP A 44 -7.24 6.33 -18.36
C ASP A 44 -6.27 7.51 -18.27
N LEU A 45 -6.29 8.27 -17.17
CA LEU A 45 -5.25 9.26 -16.85
C LEU A 45 -3.92 8.61 -16.45
N PHE A 46 -3.96 7.37 -15.94
CA PHE A 46 -2.81 6.74 -15.28
C PHE A 46 -2.36 5.46 -15.93
N GLN A 47 -3.23 4.77 -16.66
CA GLN A 47 -2.92 3.51 -17.33
C GLN A 47 -3.56 3.48 -18.70
N THR A 48 -2.80 3.04 -19.71
CA THR A 48 -3.35 2.73 -21.03
C THR A 48 -3.79 1.28 -21.05
N GLN A 49 -5.09 1.03 -21.25
CA GLN A 49 -5.66 -0.32 -21.32
C GLN A 49 -6.63 -0.45 -22.50
N ALA A 50 -6.86 -1.68 -22.96
CA ALA A 50 -7.84 -1.96 -24.00
C ALA A 50 -9.30 -1.74 -23.54
N SER A 51 -9.54 -1.87 -22.24
CA SER A 51 -10.81 -1.55 -21.58
C SER A 51 -10.56 -1.10 -20.15
N TYR A 52 -11.51 -0.35 -19.58
CA TYR A 52 -11.41 0.21 -18.23
C TYR A 52 -12.55 -0.33 -17.37
N PRO A 53 -12.42 -1.46 -16.67
CA PRO A 53 -13.46 -1.92 -15.75
C PRO A 53 -13.51 -1.03 -14.50
N SER A 54 -14.70 -0.88 -13.90
CA SER A 54 -14.81 -0.36 -12.53
C SER A 54 -13.94 -1.21 -11.61
N GLN A 55 -13.20 -0.56 -10.71
CA GLN A 55 -12.16 -1.24 -9.93
C GLN A 55 -11.83 -0.48 -8.65
N TRP A 56 -11.13 -1.17 -7.75
CA TRP A 56 -10.58 -0.58 -6.54
C TRP A 56 -9.08 -0.83 -6.43
N LYS A 57 -8.37 0.13 -5.85
CA LYS A 57 -6.93 0.06 -5.58
C LYS A 57 -6.61 0.84 -4.30
N TYR A 58 -5.76 0.26 -3.48
CA TYR A 58 -5.22 0.89 -2.27
C TYR A 58 -3.70 0.88 -2.33
N THR A 59 -3.08 1.82 -1.64
CA THR A 59 -1.63 1.93 -1.55
C THR A 59 -1.26 1.95 -0.07
N ASP A 60 -0.42 1.02 0.32
CA ASP A 60 0.15 0.99 1.65
C ASP A 60 1.19 2.12 1.82
N ALA A 61 1.35 2.61 3.04
CA ALA A 61 2.44 3.47 3.44
C ALA A 61 3.28 2.67 4.47
N PRO A 62 4.30 1.91 4.02
CA PRO A 62 4.98 0.93 4.86
C PRO A 62 5.61 1.52 6.13
N ASP A 63 6.00 2.78 6.09
CA ASP A 63 6.52 3.51 7.25
C ASP A 63 5.46 3.72 8.34
N ALA A 64 4.20 3.98 7.95
CA ALA A 64 3.11 4.16 8.88
C ALA A 64 2.71 2.84 9.55
N ASP A 65 2.63 1.77 8.77
CA ASP A 65 2.34 0.43 9.27
C ASP A 65 3.46 -0.08 10.19
N ALA A 66 4.72 0.11 9.81
CA ALA A 66 5.87 -0.21 10.66
C ALA A 66 5.83 0.58 11.98
N ARG A 67 5.50 1.87 11.93
CA ARG A 67 5.36 2.73 13.12
C ARG A 67 4.22 2.26 14.04
N ALA A 68 3.12 1.77 13.47
CA ALA A 68 2.02 1.19 14.25
C ALA A 68 2.44 -0.11 14.96
N ILE A 69 3.25 -0.94 14.31
CA ILE A 69 3.82 -2.16 14.90
C ILE A 69 4.80 -1.80 16.02
N GLU A 70 5.66 -0.80 15.80
CA GLU A 70 6.57 -0.27 16.82
C GLU A 70 5.80 0.23 18.05
N ALA A 71 4.72 0.99 17.85
CA ALA A 71 3.88 1.47 18.95
C ALA A 71 3.23 0.32 19.73
N ALA A 72 2.78 -0.74 19.04
CA ALA A 72 2.21 -1.93 19.68
C ALA A 72 3.25 -2.71 20.51
N TYR A 73 4.51 -2.75 20.04
CA TYR A 73 5.61 -3.32 20.82
C TYR A 73 5.80 -2.59 22.16
N TRP A 74 5.82 -1.25 22.14
CA TRP A 74 5.94 -0.45 23.35
C TRP A 74 4.74 -0.60 24.27
N ALA A 75 3.52 -0.62 23.71
CA ALA A 75 2.31 -0.87 24.49
C ALA A 75 2.37 -2.22 25.21
N ASN A 76 2.80 -3.28 24.52
CA ASN A 76 2.98 -4.59 25.13
C ASN A 76 4.04 -4.57 26.25
N THR A 77 5.16 -3.91 26.00
CA THR A 77 6.28 -3.80 26.95
C THR A 77 5.83 -3.10 28.24
N TRP A 78 5.19 -1.94 28.12
CA TRP A 78 4.72 -1.17 29.27
C TRP A 78 3.57 -1.84 30.00
N ALA A 79 2.60 -2.42 29.27
CA ALA A 79 1.49 -3.14 29.89
C ALA A 79 2.00 -4.37 30.64
N THR A 80 2.97 -5.10 30.10
CA THR A 80 3.60 -6.25 30.78
C THR A 80 4.29 -5.82 32.07
N ALA A 81 5.05 -4.73 32.06
CA ALA A 81 5.70 -4.20 33.26
C ALA A 81 4.70 -3.81 34.36
N GLN A 82 3.46 -3.49 34.00
CA GLN A 82 2.37 -3.17 34.92
C GLN A 82 1.51 -4.38 35.31
N GLY A 83 1.83 -5.59 34.83
CA GLY A 83 1.00 -6.78 35.03
C GLY A 83 -0.32 -6.77 34.25
N LYS A 84 -0.42 -5.95 33.19
CA LYS A 84 -1.63 -5.68 32.39
C LYS A 84 -1.51 -6.09 30.92
N ALA A 85 -0.60 -7.01 30.59
CA ALA A 85 -0.40 -7.46 29.21
C ALA A 85 -1.70 -7.98 28.54
N ALA A 86 -2.58 -8.61 29.33
CA ALA A 86 -3.86 -9.12 28.86
C ALA A 86 -4.76 -8.00 28.28
N ASP A 87 -4.67 -6.78 28.81
CA ASP A 87 -5.50 -5.64 28.38
C ASP A 87 -5.18 -5.18 26.94
N VAL A 88 -3.96 -5.45 26.46
CA VAL A 88 -3.49 -5.04 25.12
C VAL A 88 -3.33 -6.21 24.14
N ALA A 89 -3.54 -7.45 24.59
CA ALA A 89 -3.22 -8.66 23.82
C ALA A 89 -3.90 -8.70 22.45
N THR A 90 -5.17 -8.27 22.34
CA THR A 90 -5.88 -8.20 21.06
C THR A 90 -5.24 -7.22 20.08
N THR A 91 -4.80 -6.05 20.55
CA THR A 91 -4.15 -5.04 19.72
C THR A 91 -2.78 -5.52 19.25
N VAL A 92 -2.02 -6.18 20.14
CA VAL A 92 -0.73 -6.81 19.79
C VAL A 92 -0.92 -7.89 18.73
N GLY A 93 -1.97 -8.72 18.86
CA GLY A 93 -2.31 -9.72 17.83
C GLY A 93 -2.63 -9.09 16.47
N LYS A 94 -3.35 -7.95 16.46
CA LYS A 94 -3.61 -7.18 15.23
C LYS A 94 -2.33 -6.59 14.63
N ALA A 95 -1.42 -6.07 15.44
CA ALA A 95 -0.13 -5.57 14.97
C ALA A 95 0.74 -6.71 14.39
N GLY A 96 0.71 -7.90 14.99
CA GLY A 96 1.35 -9.09 14.42
C GLY A 96 0.80 -9.43 13.04
N LYS A 97 -0.52 -9.38 12.86
CA LYS A 97 -1.15 -9.56 11.54
C LYS A 97 -0.75 -8.46 10.55
N LEU A 98 -0.71 -7.20 10.99
CA LEU A 98 -0.27 -6.07 10.16
C LEU A 98 1.15 -6.30 9.64
N GLY A 99 2.08 -6.69 10.52
CA GLY A 99 3.46 -7.02 10.14
C GLY A 99 3.57 -8.20 9.17
N ASP A 100 2.65 -9.16 9.23
CA ASP A 100 2.64 -10.30 8.30
C ASP A 100 2.27 -9.88 6.87
N TYR A 101 1.33 -8.93 6.72
CA TYR A 101 0.97 -8.33 5.42
C TYR A 101 2.01 -7.29 4.96
N LEU A 102 2.61 -6.53 5.88
CA LEU A 102 3.64 -5.53 5.57
C LEU A 102 4.83 -6.10 4.79
N ARG A 103 5.05 -7.42 4.85
CA ARG A 103 6.05 -8.12 4.02
C ARG A 103 5.87 -7.92 2.51
N TYR A 104 4.70 -7.50 2.03
CA TYR A 104 4.53 -7.10 0.63
C TYR A 104 5.45 -5.94 0.24
N SER A 105 5.77 -5.03 1.16
CA SER A 105 6.72 -3.93 0.93
C SER A 105 8.15 -4.40 0.70
N PHE A 106 8.48 -5.66 1.02
CA PHE A 106 9.83 -6.19 0.87
C PHE A 106 10.17 -6.61 -0.55
N PHE A 107 9.18 -6.71 -1.42
CA PHE A 107 9.36 -7.22 -2.77
C PHE A 107 9.62 -6.09 -3.76
N ASP A 108 10.42 -6.38 -4.79
CA ASP A 108 10.39 -5.58 -6.02
C ASP A 108 8.94 -5.44 -6.51
N LYS A 109 8.59 -4.26 -7.03
CA LYS A 109 7.23 -3.88 -7.47
C LYS A 109 6.58 -4.91 -8.40
N TYR A 110 7.38 -5.59 -9.23
CA TYR A 110 6.94 -6.59 -10.18
C TYR A 110 7.53 -7.99 -9.90
N PHE A 111 7.97 -8.23 -8.66
CA PHE A 111 8.60 -9.48 -8.21
C PHE A 111 9.78 -9.91 -9.08
N LYS A 112 10.55 -8.97 -9.61
CA LYS A 112 11.80 -9.24 -10.34
C LYS A 112 12.88 -9.72 -9.39
N LYS A 113 13.79 -10.56 -9.90
CA LYS A 113 14.95 -11.04 -9.14
C LYS A 113 15.83 -9.85 -8.74
N ILE A 114 16.17 -9.74 -7.46
CA ILE A 114 17.06 -8.69 -6.95
C ILE A 114 18.50 -8.93 -7.41
N GLY A 115 19.19 -7.84 -7.74
CA GLY A 115 20.60 -7.83 -8.16
C GLY A 115 20.77 -7.66 -9.67
N SER A 116 21.50 -6.62 -10.07
CA SER A 116 21.80 -6.27 -11.48
C SER A 116 20.58 -6.28 -12.41
N CYS A 117 19.42 -5.86 -11.88
CA CYS A 117 18.16 -5.75 -12.61
C CYS A 117 18.16 -4.48 -13.46
N ILE A 118 18.75 -4.54 -14.65
CA ILE A 118 18.84 -3.42 -15.60
C ILE A 118 18.07 -3.82 -16.86
N GLY A 119 17.14 -2.96 -17.27
CA GLY A 119 16.22 -3.19 -18.38
C GLY A 119 15.02 -4.06 -18.01
N ALA A 120 13.81 -3.56 -18.28
CA ALA A 120 12.57 -4.22 -17.85
C ALA A 120 12.33 -5.59 -18.53
N THR A 121 12.75 -5.72 -19.79
CA THR A 121 12.61 -6.95 -20.60
C THR A 121 13.71 -7.97 -20.34
N THR A 122 14.88 -7.52 -19.89
CA THR A 122 16.07 -8.35 -19.63
C THR A 122 16.13 -8.84 -18.18
N CYS A 123 15.60 -8.07 -17.23
CA CYS A 123 15.59 -8.46 -15.84
C CYS A 123 14.70 -9.69 -15.60
N ALA A 124 15.30 -10.75 -15.07
CA ALA A 124 14.64 -12.03 -14.83
C ALA A 124 13.53 -11.90 -13.77
N ALA A 125 12.46 -12.67 -13.95
CA ALA A 125 11.45 -12.85 -12.92
C ALA A 125 12.06 -13.53 -11.68
N GLY A 126 11.59 -13.16 -10.50
CA GLY A 126 11.95 -13.82 -9.26
C GLY A 126 11.27 -15.19 -9.10
N THR A 127 11.86 -16.02 -8.25
CA THR A 127 11.33 -17.30 -7.79
C THR A 127 11.49 -17.40 -6.28
N GLY A 128 10.41 -17.75 -5.58
CA GLY A 128 10.40 -17.74 -4.12
C GLY A 128 10.71 -16.36 -3.56
N LYS A 129 11.76 -16.25 -2.74
CA LYS A 129 12.14 -15.02 -2.01
C LYS A 129 13.27 -14.22 -2.65
N ASN A 130 13.76 -14.61 -3.83
CA ASN A 130 14.87 -13.89 -4.47
C ASN A 130 14.46 -12.55 -5.11
N SER A 131 13.19 -12.18 -5.03
CA SER A 131 12.65 -10.86 -5.36
C SER A 131 12.46 -9.96 -4.12
N MET A 132 12.85 -10.43 -2.93
CA MET A 132 12.82 -9.61 -1.71
C MET A 132 14.10 -8.78 -1.56
N THR A 133 13.97 -7.47 -1.36
CA THR A 133 15.04 -6.57 -0.89
C THR A 133 15.24 -6.67 0.63
N TYR A 134 14.23 -7.17 1.36
CA TYR A 134 14.15 -7.17 2.82
C TYR A 134 14.18 -5.76 3.45
N LEU A 135 13.82 -4.74 2.69
CA LEU A 135 13.64 -3.36 3.13
C LEU A 135 12.17 -2.97 3.01
N LEU A 136 11.73 -1.98 3.80
CA LEU A 136 10.42 -1.34 3.61
C LEU A 136 10.50 -0.44 2.37
N GLY A 137 9.97 -0.92 1.24
CA GLY A 137 10.05 -0.26 -0.09
C GLY A 137 8.74 0.31 -0.60
#